data_AF-A0A9D6VKI6-F1
#
_entry.id   AF-A0A9D6VKI6-F1
#
_cell.length_a   1.000
_cell.length_b   1.000
_cell.length_c   1.000
_cell.angle_alpha   90.00
_cell.angle_beta   90.00
_cell.angle_gamma   90.00
#
_symmetry.space_group_name_H-M   'P 1'
#
loop_
_entity.id
_entity.type
_entity.pdbx_description
1 polymer ?
#
loop_
_entity_poly.entity_id
_entity_poly.type
_entity_poly.pdbx_seq_one_letter_code
_entity_poly.pdbx_strand_id
1 'polypeptide(L)'
;ELVSKGATNALSSSIGGLPMIADVVRSSANVMNGARTRWSNFFHGLFLLLAVEFIPGVLNMIPLAALAGMLVFIGFRLAHPKEFMHAAHIGKEEVLYMAVTTIIVVAVDLLWGVIIGFALAVVINAIRGVRSLKAGVSVEEKGDALTLKLKGAHGFMNFVSMRGQMDMLPPGKKLTIDYSGVSYMDHTVNERFHLFNGEYALTGGSVTTVGREGLKATSHSEVSALVRG
;
A
#
# COMPACT_ATOMS: atom_id res chain seq x y z
N GLU A 1 -8.54 -5.18 -12.49
CA GLU A 1 -7.80 -6.20 -11.70
C GLU A 1 -8.73 -7.08 -10.85
N LEU A 2 -9.57 -6.50 -9.98
CA LEU A 2 -10.49 -7.26 -9.11
C LEU A 2 -11.38 -8.25 -9.87
N VAL A 3 -12.05 -7.82 -10.95
CA VAL A 3 -12.89 -8.70 -11.79
C VAL A 3 -12.07 -9.86 -12.38
N SER A 4 -10.86 -9.59 -12.83
CA SER A 4 -9.98 -10.61 -13.41
C SER A 4 -9.53 -11.64 -12.36
N LYS A 5 -9.14 -11.19 -11.16
CA LYS A 5 -8.81 -12.08 -10.04
C LYS A 5 -10.02 -12.90 -9.59
N GLY A 6 -11.20 -12.28 -9.52
CA GLY A 6 -12.46 -12.96 -9.19
C GLY A 6 -12.82 -14.05 -10.20
N ALA A 7 -12.77 -13.74 -11.51
CA ALA A 7 -13.01 -14.72 -12.56
C ALA A 7 -11.98 -15.87 -12.53
N THR A 8 -10.71 -15.55 -12.32
CA THR A 8 -9.64 -16.57 -12.23
C THR A 8 -9.82 -17.49 -11.04
N ASN A 9 -10.19 -16.96 -9.87
CA ASN A 9 -10.46 -17.77 -8.69
C ASN A 9 -11.74 -18.60 -8.83
N ALA A 10 -12.79 -18.07 -9.45
CA ALA A 10 -13.99 -18.85 -9.76
C ALA A 10 -13.67 -20.04 -10.68
N LEU A 11 -12.87 -19.82 -11.72
CA LEU A 11 -12.40 -20.89 -12.61
C LEU A 11 -11.50 -21.89 -11.86
N SER A 12 -10.54 -21.43 -11.07
CA SER A 12 -9.67 -22.29 -10.24
C SER A 12 -10.48 -23.21 -9.34
N SER A 13 -11.42 -22.64 -8.57
CA SER A 13 -12.25 -23.43 -7.66
C SER A 13 -13.21 -24.37 -8.38
N SER A 14 -13.65 -24.06 -9.61
CA SER A 14 -14.51 -24.96 -10.40
C SER A 14 -13.83 -26.28 -10.79
N ILE A 15 -12.49 -26.30 -10.82
CA ILE A 15 -11.67 -27.49 -11.09
C ILE A 15 -11.01 -28.05 -9.82
N GLY A 16 -11.47 -27.64 -8.63
CA GLY A 16 -10.91 -28.07 -7.34
C GLY A 16 -9.62 -27.36 -6.91
N GLY A 17 -9.25 -26.27 -7.59
CA GLY A 17 -8.08 -25.46 -7.26
C GLY A 17 -8.29 -24.56 -6.03
N LEU A 18 -7.19 -24.25 -5.35
CA LEU A 18 -7.18 -23.34 -4.20
C LEU A 18 -7.30 -21.86 -4.67
N PRO A 19 -7.80 -20.96 -3.81
CA PRO A 19 -7.80 -19.52 -4.09
C PRO A 19 -6.39 -19.02 -4.39
N MET A 20 -6.23 -18.38 -5.54
CA MET A 20 -4.96 -17.81 -5.98
C MET A 20 -4.87 -16.33 -5.59
N ILE A 21 -3.71 -15.95 -5.08
CA ILE A 21 -3.34 -14.56 -4.78
C ILE A 21 -2.16 -14.12 -5.65
N ALA A 22 -1.95 -12.82 -5.78
CA ALA A 22 -0.75 -12.29 -6.42
C ALA A 22 0.44 -12.44 -5.47
N ASP A 23 1.50 -13.11 -5.92
CA ASP A 23 2.75 -13.27 -5.17
C ASP A 23 3.75 -12.18 -5.60
N VAL A 24 3.96 -11.21 -4.70
CA VAL A 24 4.88 -10.08 -4.93
C VAL A 24 6.33 -10.54 -5.00
N VAL A 25 6.73 -11.50 -4.16
CA VAL A 25 8.13 -11.93 -4.07
C VAL A 25 8.57 -12.62 -5.36
N ARG A 26 7.74 -13.55 -5.87
CA ARG A 26 8.00 -14.24 -7.14
C ARG A 26 7.92 -13.29 -8.32
N SER A 27 6.93 -12.39 -8.35
CA SER A 27 6.78 -11.42 -9.44
C SER A 27 8.00 -10.50 -9.52
N SER A 28 8.49 -9.99 -8.39
CA SER A 28 9.69 -9.14 -8.35
C SER A 28 10.93 -9.90 -8.80
N ALA A 29 11.14 -11.13 -8.33
CA ALA A 29 12.24 -11.96 -8.81
C ALA A 29 12.17 -12.20 -10.32
N ASN A 30 10.97 -12.42 -10.86
CA ASN A 30 10.77 -12.64 -12.29
C ASN A 30 11.17 -11.39 -13.11
N VAL A 31 10.75 -10.20 -12.68
CA VAL A 31 11.11 -8.92 -13.31
C VAL A 31 12.61 -8.63 -13.18
N MET A 32 13.22 -8.90 -12.02
CA MET A 32 14.67 -8.76 -11.81
C MET A 32 15.48 -9.66 -12.74
N ASN A 33 14.95 -10.83 -13.12
CA ASN A 33 15.54 -11.73 -14.12
C ASN A 33 15.17 -11.35 -15.57
N GLY A 34 14.66 -10.14 -15.80
CA GLY A 34 14.43 -9.60 -17.14
C GLY A 34 13.10 -10.01 -17.77
N ALA A 35 12.16 -10.60 -17.04
CA ALA A 35 10.84 -10.89 -17.58
C ALA A 35 10.07 -9.60 -17.90
N ARG A 36 9.59 -9.51 -19.15
CA ARG A 36 8.85 -8.34 -19.68
C ARG A 36 7.43 -8.66 -20.14
N THR A 37 7.07 -9.94 -20.24
CA THR A 37 5.80 -10.39 -20.85
C THR A 37 5.07 -11.37 -19.95
N ARG A 38 3.75 -11.51 -20.15
CA ARG A 38 2.90 -12.46 -19.42
C ARG A 38 3.28 -13.93 -19.67
N TRP A 39 4.03 -14.19 -20.73
CA TRP A 39 4.53 -15.53 -21.06
C TRP A 39 5.42 -16.11 -19.98
N SER A 40 6.19 -15.30 -19.26
CA SER A 40 7.02 -15.81 -18.17
C SER A 40 6.18 -16.50 -17.09
N ASN A 41 5.08 -15.88 -16.66
CA ASN A 41 4.18 -16.47 -15.67
C ASN A 41 3.45 -17.70 -16.21
N PHE A 42 3.08 -17.70 -17.50
CA PHE A 42 2.47 -18.86 -18.15
C PHE A 42 3.41 -20.07 -18.16
N PHE A 43 4.65 -19.89 -18.65
CA PHE A 43 5.64 -20.97 -18.69
C PHE A 43 6.04 -21.43 -17.29
N HIS A 44 6.13 -20.53 -16.32
CA HIS A 44 6.37 -20.93 -14.93
C HIS A 44 5.27 -21.86 -14.40
N GLY A 45 3.99 -21.51 -14.61
CA GLY A 45 2.86 -22.38 -14.23
C GLY A 45 2.86 -23.70 -15.00
N LEU A 46 3.16 -23.67 -16.31
CA LEU A 46 3.28 -24.86 -17.14
C LEU A 46 4.39 -25.79 -16.65
N PHE A 47 5.57 -25.27 -16.31
CA PHE A 47 6.67 -26.08 -15.78
C PHE A 47 6.34 -26.70 -14.42
N LEU A 48 5.60 -25.99 -13.55
CA LEU A 48 5.12 -26.58 -12.30
C LEU A 48 4.14 -27.72 -12.56
N LEU A 49 3.20 -27.54 -13.49
CA LEU A 49 2.25 -28.60 -13.87
C LEU A 49 2.98 -29.83 -14.44
N LEU A 50 3.94 -29.62 -15.35
CA LEU A 50 4.76 -30.69 -15.90
C LEU A 50 5.61 -31.38 -14.82
N ALA A 51 6.19 -30.62 -13.88
CA ALA A 51 6.99 -31.21 -12.81
C ALA A 51 6.16 -32.11 -11.89
N VAL A 52 4.93 -31.68 -11.55
CA VAL A 52 4.01 -32.47 -10.72
C VAL A 52 3.54 -33.74 -11.44
N GLU A 53 3.26 -33.66 -12.74
CA GLU A 53 2.81 -34.80 -13.54
C GLU A 53 3.94 -35.81 -13.81
N PHE A 54 5.11 -35.35 -14.25
CA PHE A 54 6.17 -36.21 -14.77
C PHE A 54 7.22 -36.62 -13.73
N ILE A 55 7.38 -35.88 -12.63
CA ILE A 55 8.47 -36.10 -11.67
C ILE A 55 7.99 -36.18 -10.20
N PRO A 56 6.86 -36.86 -9.90
CA PRO A 56 6.36 -36.95 -8.53
C PRO A 56 7.32 -37.69 -7.58
N GLY A 57 8.09 -38.65 -8.11
CA GLY A 57 9.07 -39.41 -7.33
C GLY A 57 10.14 -38.53 -6.68
N VAL A 58 10.67 -37.54 -7.41
CA VAL A 58 11.67 -36.60 -6.87
C VAL A 58 11.02 -35.58 -5.93
N LEU A 59 9.81 -35.10 -6.26
CA LEU A 59 9.10 -34.15 -5.41
C LEU A 59 8.80 -34.74 -4.01
N ASN A 60 8.47 -36.02 -3.94
CA ASN A 60 8.23 -36.72 -2.67
C ASN A 60 9.51 -36.98 -1.86
N MET A 61 10.70 -36.81 -2.45
CA MET A 61 11.98 -36.89 -1.74
C MET A 61 12.38 -35.58 -1.07
N ILE A 62 11.65 -34.48 -1.31
CA ILE A 62 11.97 -33.17 -0.72
C ILE A 62 11.80 -33.27 0.81
N PRO A 63 12.88 -33.07 1.60
CA PRO A 63 12.77 -33.18 3.05
C PRO A 63 11.88 -32.07 3.62
N LEU A 64 10.96 -32.43 4.52
CA LEU A 64 10.12 -31.45 5.23
C LEU A 64 10.95 -30.41 5.97
N ALA A 65 12.14 -30.78 6.47
CA ALA A 65 13.08 -29.85 7.10
C ALA A 65 13.58 -28.77 6.13
N ALA A 66 13.78 -29.09 4.85
CA ALA A 66 14.19 -28.12 3.85
C ALA A 66 13.06 -27.10 3.56
N LEU A 67 11.81 -27.58 3.47
CA LEU A 67 10.64 -26.73 3.30
C LEU A 67 10.43 -25.81 4.53
N ALA A 68 10.52 -26.36 5.74
CA ALA A 68 10.42 -25.59 6.97
C ALA A 68 11.51 -24.52 7.06
N GLY A 69 12.76 -24.87 6.76
CA GLY A 69 13.88 -23.91 6.73
C GLY A 69 13.65 -22.78 5.73
N MET A 70 13.14 -23.10 4.53
CA MET A 70 12.78 -22.10 3.52
C MET A 70 11.66 -21.16 4.02
N LEU A 71 10.62 -21.71 4.67
CA LEU A 71 9.53 -20.92 5.22
C LEU A 71 9.99 -19.98 6.34
N VAL A 72 10.84 -20.45 7.26
CA VAL A 72 11.43 -19.62 8.32
C VAL A 72 12.28 -18.51 7.73
N PHE A 73 13.11 -18.81 6.73
CA PHE A 73 13.93 -17.82 6.05
C PHE A 73 13.08 -16.74 5.37
N ILE A 74 12.03 -17.13 4.62
CA ILE A 74 11.12 -16.20 3.98
C ILE A 74 10.38 -15.37 5.03
N GLY A 75 9.89 -16.00 6.10
CA GLY A 75 9.23 -15.32 7.21
C GLY A 75 10.11 -14.26 7.85
N PHE A 76 11.38 -14.59 8.14
CA PHE A 76 12.34 -13.63 8.70
C PHE A 76 12.64 -12.47 7.73
N ARG A 77 12.75 -12.76 6.43
CA ARG A 77 12.96 -11.74 5.40
C ARG A 77 11.77 -10.80 5.27
N LEU A 78 10.54 -11.30 5.40
CA LEU A 78 9.31 -10.50 5.34
C LEU A 78 9.09 -9.70 6.62
N ALA A 79 9.33 -10.29 7.80
CA ALA A 79 9.23 -9.63 9.09
C ALA A 79 10.58 -9.02 9.53
N HIS A 80 11.27 -8.37 8.59
CA HIS A 80 12.61 -7.87 8.86
C HIS A 80 12.59 -6.81 9.99
N PRO A 81 13.48 -6.88 11.00
CA PRO A 81 13.46 -5.94 12.14
C PRO A 81 13.50 -4.45 11.77
N LYS A 82 14.07 -4.13 10.59
CA LYS A 82 14.07 -2.78 10.03
C LYS A 82 12.67 -2.21 9.80
N GLU A 83 11.68 -3.03 9.45
CA GLU A 83 10.30 -2.57 9.25
C GLU A 83 9.69 -2.06 10.56
N PHE A 84 9.99 -2.74 11.68
CA PHE A 84 9.55 -2.31 13.00
C PHE A 84 10.21 -1.00 13.43
N MET A 85 11.51 -0.86 13.15
CA MET A 85 12.24 0.39 13.39
C MET A 85 11.72 1.52 12.50
N HIS A 86 11.34 1.22 11.26
CA HIS A 86 10.79 2.17 10.33
C HIS A 86 9.44 2.72 10.81
N ALA A 87 8.53 1.84 11.25
CA ALA A 87 7.28 2.26 11.88
C ALA A 87 7.52 3.15 13.11
N ALA A 88 8.49 2.81 13.96
CA ALA A 88 8.88 3.63 15.10
C ALA A 88 9.43 5.00 14.70
N HIS A 89 10.14 5.09 13.58
CA HIS A 89 10.63 6.34 13.03
C HIS A 89 9.50 7.22 12.45
N ILE A 90 8.47 6.60 11.85
CA ILE A 90 7.31 7.32 11.32
C ILE A 90 6.46 7.91 12.44
N GLY A 91 6.17 7.14 13.50
CA GLY A 91 5.45 7.68 14.65
C GLY A 91 4.77 6.63 15.52
N LYS A 92 4.27 7.09 16.67
CA LYS A 92 3.62 6.23 17.67
C LYS A 92 2.33 5.59 17.16
N GLU A 93 1.60 6.27 16.28
CA GLU A 93 0.38 5.72 15.66
C GLU A 93 0.69 4.49 14.82
N GLU A 94 1.77 4.52 14.03
CA GLU A 94 2.12 3.38 13.16
C GLU A 94 2.66 2.19 13.97
N VAL A 95 3.42 2.45 15.03
CA VAL A 95 3.81 1.41 15.99
C VAL A 95 2.59 0.77 16.62
N LEU A 96 1.57 1.56 16.98
CA LEU A 96 0.34 1.05 17.57
C LEU A 96 -0.41 0.15 16.58
N TYR A 97 -0.62 0.59 15.32
CA TYR A 97 -1.28 -0.23 14.31
C TYR A 97 -0.52 -1.54 14.06
N MET A 98 0.81 -1.46 13.91
CA MET A 98 1.66 -2.62 13.66
C MET A 98 1.66 -3.59 14.85
N ALA A 99 1.77 -3.09 16.08
CA ALA A 99 1.77 -3.92 17.28
C ALA A 99 0.44 -4.64 17.48
N VAL A 100 -0.69 -3.90 17.40
CA VAL A 100 -2.03 -4.47 17.58
C VAL A 100 -2.32 -5.52 16.52
N THR A 101 -2.06 -5.22 15.24
CA THR A 101 -2.28 -6.17 14.16
C THR A 101 -1.41 -7.41 14.32
N THR A 102 -0.10 -7.25 14.55
CA THR A 102 0.84 -8.38 14.71
C THR A 102 0.43 -9.29 15.87
N ILE A 103 0.11 -8.72 17.02
CA ILE A 103 -0.28 -9.50 18.21
C ILE A 103 -1.52 -10.32 17.92
N ILE A 104 -2.54 -9.73 17.27
CA ILE A 104 -3.79 -10.44 16.98
C ILE A 104 -3.57 -11.54 15.93
N VAL A 105 -2.77 -11.28 14.87
CA VAL A 105 -2.46 -12.29 13.86
C VAL A 105 -1.76 -13.50 14.47
N VAL A 106 -0.82 -13.27 15.39
CA VAL A 106 -0.06 -14.34 16.05
C VAL A 106 -0.91 -15.07 17.10
N ALA A 107 -1.78 -14.37 17.83
CA ALA A 107 -2.56 -14.94 18.92
C ALA A 107 -3.88 -15.59 18.48
N VAL A 108 -4.49 -15.09 17.40
CA VAL A 108 -5.83 -15.50 16.93
C VAL A 108 -5.72 -16.05 15.51
N ASP A 109 -5.77 -15.17 14.51
CA ASP A 109 -5.55 -15.48 13.11
C ASP A 109 -5.44 -14.19 12.28
N LEU A 110 -5.08 -14.36 11.01
CA LEU A 110 -4.93 -13.27 10.05
C LEU A 110 -6.23 -12.46 9.83
N LEU A 111 -7.38 -13.13 9.80
CA LEU A 111 -8.66 -12.49 9.50
C LEU A 111 -9.04 -11.50 10.61
N TRP A 112 -8.96 -11.92 11.87
CA TRP A 112 -9.19 -11.06 13.02
C TRP A 112 -8.17 -9.93 13.11
N GLY A 113 -6.90 -10.21 12.79
CA GLY A 113 -5.86 -9.19 12.73
C GLY A 113 -6.20 -8.06 11.76
N VAL A 114 -6.69 -8.41 10.57
CA VAL A 114 -7.13 -7.44 9.56
C VAL A 114 -8.37 -6.68 10.01
N ILE A 115 -9.39 -7.36 10.53
CA ILE A 115 -10.64 -6.71 10.97
C ILE A 115 -10.37 -5.72 12.11
N ILE A 116 -9.63 -6.14 13.13
CA ILE A 116 -9.36 -5.29 14.30
C ILE A 116 -8.38 -4.16 13.94
N GLY A 117 -7.38 -4.44 13.10
CA GLY A 117 -6.48 -3.40 12.58
C GLY A 117 -7.24 -2.32 11.80
N PHE A 118 -8.15 -2.74 10.93
CA PHE A 118 -9.02 -1.81 10.18
C PHE A 118 -9.93 -1.01 11.13
N ALA A 119 -10.59 -1.68 12.09
CA ALA A 119 -11.43 -1.01 13.07
C ALA A 119 -10.64 0.03 13.89
N LEU A 120 -9.42 -0.30 14.32
CA LEU A 120 -8.53 0.61 15.01
C LEU A 120 -8.17 1.83 14.16
N ALA A 121 -7.84 1.62 12.88
CA ALA A 121 -7.57 2.70 11.93
C ALA A 121 -8.78 3.64 11.78
N VAL A 122 -9.99 3.08 11.64
CA VAL A 122 -11.24 3.85 11.57
C VAL A 122 -11.44 4.70 12.82
N VAL A 123 -11.28 4.11 14.01
CA VAL A 123 -11.48 4.80 15.29
C VAL A 123 -10.47 5.94 15.48
N ILE A 124 -9.19 5.70 15.23
CA ILE A 124 -8.15 6.73 15.37
C ILE A 124 -8.38 7.86 14.36
N ASN A 125 -8.68 7.53 13.10
CA ASN A 125 -9.02 8.52 12.07
C ASN A 125 -10.23 9.38 12.47
N ALA A 126 -11.28 8.76 13.03
CA ALA A 126 -12.46 9.47 13.51
C ALA A 126 -12.14 10.42 14.67
N ILE A 127 -11.32 10.00 15.64
CA ILE A 127 -10.85 10.83 16.76
C ILE A 127 -10.01 12.01 16.24
N ARG A 128 -9.19 11.78 15.20
CA ARG A 128 -8.37 12.80 14.52
C ARG A 128 -9.18 13.72 13.59
N GLY A 129 -10.50 13.56 13.51
CA GLY A 129 -11.39 14.44 12.76
C GLY A 129 -11.68 14.01 11.32
N VAL A 130 -11.17 12.85 10.88
CA VAL A 130 -11.46 12.28 9.56
C VAL A 130 -12.84 11.60 9.61
N ARG A 131 -13.90 12.40 9.40
CA ARG A 131 -15.30 11.95 9.53
C ARG A 131 -15.97 11.51 8.23
N SER A 132 -15.36 11.78 7.08
CA SER A 132 -15.94 11.53 5.75
C SER A 132 -15.02 10.65 4.92
N LEU A 133 -15.61 9.73 4.13
CA LEU A 133 -14.91 8.95 3.11
C LEU A 133 -14.54 9.81 1.88
N LYS A 134 -15.27 10.91 1.65
CA LYS A 134 -14.95 11.88 0.61
C LYS A 134 -13.92 12.84 1.13
N ALA A 135 -12.79 12.92 0.44
CA ALA A 135 -11.75 13.88 0.75
C ALA A 135 -12.22 15.29 0.41
N GLY A 136 -11.92 16.26 1.28
CA GLY A 136 -12.22 17.67 1.06
C GLY A 136 -11.25 18.30 0.07
N VAL A 137 -11.26 17.83 -1.18
CA VAL A 137 -10.35 18.27 -2.24
C VAL A 137 -11.14 19.02 -3.30
N SER A 138 -10.69 20.22 -3.63
CA SER A 138 -11.22 21.01 -4.75
C SER A 138 -10.08 21.45 -5.66
N VAL A 139 -10.30 21.31 -6.97
CA VAL A 139 -9.36 21.73 -8.00
C VAL A 139 -9.88 23.04 -8.60
N GLU A 140 -9.04 24.07 -8.57
CA GLU A 140 -9.28 25.34 -9.24
C GLU A 140 -8.26 25.49 -10.38
N GLU A 141 -8.76 25.70 -11.60
CA GLU A 141 -7.92 25.93 -12.77
C GLU A 141 -7.93 27.42 -13.12
N LYS A 142 -6.74 28.03 -13.21
CA LYS A 142 -6.55 29.41 -13.65
C LYS A 142 -5.50 29.43 -14.76
N GLY A 143 -5.97 29.29 -16.00
CA GLY A 143 -5.10 29.25 -17.18
C GLY A 143 -4.17 28.04 -17.16
N ASP A 144 -2.87 28.28 -17.04
CA ASP A 144 -1.83 27.23 -17.04
C ASP A 144 -1.40 26.80 -15.61
N ALA A 145 -2.00 27.41 -14.59
CA ALA A 145 -1.79 27.05 -13.19
C ALA A 145 -3.02 26.34 -12.62
N LEU A 146 -2.78 25.24 -11.92
CA LEU A 146 -3.80 24.43 -11.26
C LEU A 146 -3.56 24.47 -9.75
N THR A 147 -4.61 24.73 -8.98
CA THR A 147 -4.54 24.79 -7.52
C THR A 147 -5.40 23.70 -6.91
N LEU A 148 -4.76 22.78 -6.20
CA LEU A 148 -5.38 21.72 -5.42
C LEU A 148 -5.56 22.20 -3.98
N LYS A 149 -6.78 22.58 -3.60
CA LYS A 149 -7.09 23.00 -2.23
C LYS A 149 -7.53 21.80 -1.39
N LEU A 150 -6.84 21.60 -0.28
CA LEU A 150 -7.13 20.56 0.71
C LEU A 150 -7.85 21.17 1.91
N LYS A 151 -8.97 20.58 2.32
CA LYS A 151 -9.81 21.05 3.44
C LYS A 151 -10.17 19.91 4.38
N GLY A 152 -10.07 20.18 5.68
CA GLY A 152 -10.44 19.27 6.75
C GLY A 152 -9.33 18.28 7.10
N ALA A 153 -9.74 17.12 7.60
CA ALA A 153 -8.82 16.05 7.99
C ALA A 153 -8.72 15.00 6.88
N HIS A 154 -7.49 14.60 6.58
CA HIS A 154 -7.16 13.59 5.59
C HIS A 154 -6.48 12.39 6.26
N GLY A 155 -6.91 11.20 5.93
CA GLY A 155 -6.33 9.98 6.46
C GLY A 155 -6.75 8.76 5.66
N PHE A 156 -6.40 7.57 6.14
CA PHE A 156 -6.66 6.30 5.48
C PHE A 156 -8.11 6.17 4.98
N MET A 157 -9.08 6.66 5.76
CA MET A 157 -10.51 6.59 5.43
C MET A 157 -10.90 7.32 4.14
N ASN A 158 -10.28 8.47 3.84
CA ASN A 158 -10.57 9.24 2.61
C ASN A 158 -9.45 9.15 1.57
N PHE A 159 -8.46 8.30 1.81
CA PHE A 159 -7.31 8.10 0.94
C PHE A 159 -7.69 7.71 -0.49
N VAL A 160 -8.64 6.77 -0.66
CA VAL A 160 -9.07 6.30 -1.99
C VAL A 160 -9.73 7.43 -2.79
N SER A 161 -10.61 8.20 -2.15
CA SER A 161 -11.25 9.37 -2.78
C SER A 161 -10.22 10.41 -3.20
N MET A 162 -9.27 10.72 -2.31
CA MET A 162 -8.23 11.70 -2.56
C MET A 162 -7.31 11.25 -3.70
N ARG A 163 -6.84 10.00 -3.68
CA ARG A 163 -6.01 9.43 -4.75
C ARG A 163 -6.73 9.50 -6.10
N GLY A 164 -8.01 9.12 -6.15
CA GLY A 164 -8.80 9.19 -7.37
C GLY A 164 -8.89 10.61 -7.94
N GLN A 165 -8.97 11.64 -7.09
CA GLN A 165 -8.96 13.04 -7.52
C GLN A 165 -7.57 13.52 -7.97
N MET A 166 -6.49 13.02 -7.36
CA MET A 166 -5.11 13.30 -7.81
C MET A 166 -4.83 12.68 -9.17
N ASP A 167 -5.31 11.46 -9.42
CA ASP A 167 -5.11 10.74 -10.69
C ASP A 167 -5.86 11.41 -11.87
N MET A 168 -6.84 12.27 -11.59
CA MET A 168 -7.58 13.06 -12.60
C MET A 168 -6.87 14.37 -12.98
N LEU A 169 -5.76 14.72 -12.33
CA LEU A 169 -5.06 15.97 -12.61
C LEU A 169 -4.37 15.92 -13.99
N PRO A 170 -4.50 16.99 -14.80
CA PRO A 170 -3.83 17.05 -16.09
C PRO A 170 -2.30 17.02 -15.90
N PRO A 171 -1.57 16.23 -16.70
CA PRO A 171 -0.10 16.19 -16.63
C PRO A 171 0.52 17.49 -17.17
N GLY A 172 1.76 17.78 -16.77
CA GLY A 172 2.56 18.85 -17.37
C GLY A 172 2.22 20.30 -16.96
N LYS A 173 1.25 20.51 -16.06
CA LYS A 173 0.87 21.87 -15.59
C LYS A 173 1.64 22.30 -14.34
N LYS A 174 1.56 23.59 -14.01
CA LYS A 174 2.03 24.10 -12.71
C LYS A 174 0.99 23.84 -11.65
N LEU A 175 1.27 22.94 -10.72
CA LEU A 175 0.37 22.53 -9.65
C LEU A 175 0.75 23.21 -8.32
N THR A 176 -0.19 23.94 -7.72
CA THR A 176 -0.08 24.43 -6.34
C THR A 176 -0.94 23.58 -5.42
N ILE A 177 -0.35 22.98 -4.38
CA ILE A 177 -1.07 22.25 -3.34
C ILE A 177 -1.23 23.17 -2.12
N ASP A 178 -2.48 23.53 -1.82
CA ASP A 178 -2.82 24.40 -0.70
C ASP A 178 -3.27 23.57 0.51
N TYR A 179 -2.41 23.54 1.54
CA TYR A 179 -2.61 22.86 2.82
C TYR A 179 -3.31 23.74 3.86
N SER A 180 -3.64 24.99 3.54
CA SER A 180 -4.15 25.98 4.51
C SER A 180 -5.44 25.55 5.23
N GLY A 181 -6.26 24.73 4.56
CA GLY A 181 -7.49 24.19 5.13
C GLY A 181 -7.34 22.85 5.85
N VAL A 182 -6.13 22.27 5.91
CA VAL A 182 -5.89 20.93 6.45
C VAL A 182 -5.74 20.99 7.97
N SER A 183 -6.56 20.24 8.70
CA SER A 183 -6.48 20.13 10.17
C SER A 183 -5.64 18.94 10.63
N TYR A 184 -5.67 17.84 9.90
CA TYR A 184 -4.93 16.60 10.16
C TYR A 184 -4.63 15.90 8.85
N MET A 185 -3.46 15.26 8.77
CA MET A 185 -3.05 14.43 7.65
C MET A 185 -2.28 13.24 8.19
N ASP A 186 -2.76 12.01 8.02
CA ASP A 186 -2.03 10.83 8.49
C ASP A 186 -0.78 10.53 7.65
N HIS A 187 0.00 9.53 8.09
CA HIS A 187 1.18 9.07 7.38
C HIS A 187 0.86 8.66 5.93
N THR A 188 -0.17 7.84 5.73
CA THR A 188 -0.60 7.33 4.41
C THR A 188 -0.82 8.45 3.41
N VAL A 189 -1.52 9.51 3.82
CA VAL A 189 -1.79 10.66 2.96
C VAL A 189 -0.52 11.47 2.71
N ASN A 190 0.27 11.76 3.75
CA ASN A 190 1.48 12.57 3.60
C ASN A 190 2.53 11.87 2.73
N GLU A 191 2.72 10.57 2.90
CA GLU A 191 3.59 9.75 2.05
C GLU A 191 3.16 9.81 0.58
N ARG A 192 1.86 9.70 0.30
CA ARG A 192 1.38 9.80 -1.09
C ARG A 192 1.70 11.14 -1.73
N PHE A 193 1.54 12.24 -1.01
CA PHE A 193 1.92 13.57 -1.52
C PHE A 193 3.44 13.70 -1.70
N HIS A 194 4.24 13.10 -0.81
CA HIS A 194 5.70 13.08 -0.94
C HIS A 194 6.13 12.39 -2.24
N LEU A 195 5.60 11.20 -2.51
CA LEU A 195 5.87 10.43 -3.73
C LEU A 195 5.32 11.13 -4.99
N PHE A 196 4.12 11.71 -4.88
CA PHE A 196 3.45 12.35 -6.01
C PHE A 196 4.25 13.53 -6.57
N ASN A 197 4.99 14.27 -5.73
CA ASN A 197 5.83 15.38 -6.21
C ASN A 197 6.87 14.92 -7.24
N GLY A 198 7.53 13.78 -6.99
CA GLY A 198 8.49 13.20 -7.92
C GLY A 198 7.82 12.66 -9.19
N GLU A 199 6.72 11.93 -9.03
CA GLU A 199 5.95 11.37 -10.15
C GLU A 199 5.41 12.45 -11.08
N TYR A 200 4.88 13.54 -10.53
CA TYR A 200 4.31 14.63 -11.32
C TYR A 200 5.39 15.41 -12.07
N ALA A 201 6.58 15.57 -11.48
CA ALA A 201 7.73 16.17 -12.16
C ALA A 201 8.15 15.37 -13.42
N LEU A 202 8.04 14.04 -13.40
CA LEU A 202 8.31 13.20 -14.57
C LEU A 202 7.32 13.42 -15.72
N THR A 203 6.14 13.98 -15.43
CA THR A 203 5.16 14.36 -16.48
C THR A 203 5.45 15.72 -17.12
N GLY A 204 6.54 16.39 -16.72
CA GLY A 204 6.88 17.75 -17.14
C GLY A 204 6.18 18.85 -16.33
N GLY A 205 5.44 18.48 -15.28
CA GLY A 205 4.77 19.42 -14.37
C GLY A 205 5.69 19.92 -13.26
N SER A 206 5.25 20.92 -12.51
CA SER A 206 5.96 21.41 -11.32
C SER A 206 5.00 21.52 -10.14
N VAL A 207 5.39 21.05 -8.97
CA VAL A 207 4.57 21.14 -7.75
C VAL A 207 5.13 22.19 -6.79
N THR A 208 4.27 23.10 -6.34
CA THR A 208 4.55 24.07 -5.27
C THR A 208 3.55 23.88 -4.13
N THR A 209 3.98 24.05 -2.89
CA THR A 209 3.12 23.89 -1.69
C THR A 209 2.89 25.22 -1.00
N VAL A 210 1.70 25.42 -0.43
CA VAL A 210 1.31 26.62 0.33
C VAL A 210 0.62 26.19 1.62
N GLY A 211 0.88 26.88 2.74
CA GLY A 211 0.18 26.62 4.00
C GLY A 211 0.62 25.35 4.73
N ARG A 212 1.71 24.70 4.27
CA ARG A 212 2.28 23.50 4.88
C ARG A 212 3.02 23.83 6.17
N GLU A 213 3.60 25.02 6.27
CA GLU A 213 4.26 25.58 7.45
C GLU A 213 3.34 25.68 8.68
N GLY A 214 2.01 25.74 8.48
CA GLY A 214 1.03 25.71 9.57
C GLY A 214 0.79 24.31 10.17
N LEU A 215 1.37 23.27 9.58
CA LEU A 215 1.24 21.88 10.02
C LEU A 215 2.49 21.43 10.77
N LYS A 216 2.30 20.84 11.96
CA LYS A 216 3.37 20.26 12.77
C LYS A 216 3.47 18.75 12.51
N ALA A 217 4.68 18.29 12.23
CA ALA A 217 5.00 16.87 12.14
C ALA A 217 4.90 16.19 13.52
N THR A 218 4.35 14.98 13.56
CA THR A 218 4.23 14.19 14.80
C THR A 218 5.51 13.42 15.15
N SER A 219 6.45 13.31 14.21
CA SER A 219 7.76 12.68 14.40
C SER A 219 8.85 13.37 13.56
N HIS A 220 10.06 12.82 13.57
CA HIS A 220 11.20 13.30 12.78
C HIS A 220 11.16 12.83 11.32
N SER A 221 10.24 11.93 10.95
CA SER A 221 10.11 11.44 9.58
C SER A 221 9.41 12.47 8.69
N GLU A 222 9.90 12.67 7.47
CA GLU A 222 9.29 13.59 6.48
C GLU A 222 7.86 13.17 6.09
N VAL A 223 7.57 11.88 6.21
CA VAL A 223 6.27 11.27 5.89
C VAL A 223 5.42 11.05 7.14
N SER A 224 5.79 11.58 8.31
CA SER A 224 4.98 11.46 9.52
C SER A 224 3.57 12.04 9.34
N ALA A 225 2.65 11.69 10.23
CA ALA A 225 1.40 12.43 10.32
C ALA A 225 1.66 13.93 10.60
N LEU A 226 0.78 14.77 10.10
CA LEU A 226 0.79 16.22 10.25
C LEU A 226 -0.47 16.68 10.97
N VAL A 227 -0.32 17.60 11.93
CA VAL A 227 -1.42 18.15 12.73
C VAL A 227 -1.34 19.67 12.70
N ARG A 228 -2.45 20.35 12.42
CA ARG A 228 -2.52 21.81 12.56
C ARG A 228 -2.65 22.16 14.05
N GLY A 229 -1.72 22.98 14.53
CA GLY A 229 -1.70 23.48 15.91
C GLY A 229 -2.70 24.58 16.17
#